data_AF-A0A8H3IQ54-F1
#
_entry.id   AF-A0A8H3IQ54-F1
#
_cell.length_a   1.000
_cell.length_b   1.000
_cell.length_c   1.000
_cell.angle_alpha   90.00
_cell.angle_beta   90.00
_cell.angle_gamma   90.00
#
_symmetry.space_group_name_H-M   'P 1'
#
loop_
_entity.id
_entity.type
_entity.pdbx_description
1 polymer ?
#
loop_
_entity_poly.entity_id
_entity_poly.type
_entity_poly.pdbx_seq_one_letter_code
_entity_poly.pdbx_strand_id
1 'polypeptide(L)'
;MHLGLLALSLEGYKVEDDCMQRGFRAIERFAWQDSTGRRIQACVSPVWDTALMIIGISDSGLLKDTEEMKKAVDWMQHKQLLGLEGDWRVYSPGTRSGGFSFEYHNTWYPDVDDTAAVILAFIKHDINRAGSNSVLDAVEWVLGMQNRDGGWAAFDINNDALFLNKIPFSDMDSLSDPSTADVTGRVIEAFGLFTSVIVQRLNKFAPTESFTRANSLADRVTASLSPALAYLARTQEHTGAWYGRWGSNYVYGTSNVLCSLAVLAHLVTLLPQLHSCHSEAVPFHTDGYIQGLVDPAITWLKNVQNTDGGFGEQLKSYSNPALAGCGPSTASQTAWGLMGLLSFLPADDTSVERAVRWLINGQRQVDGGSKWPETAYTGTGFPGFFYIGYDLYSHYFPMMALGRYYKSKLLARSLIR
;
A
#
# COMPACT_ATOMS: atom_id res chain seq x y z
N MET A 1 -6.00 -12.71 -20.64
CA MET A 1 -7.25 -13.36 -21.14
C MET A 1 -7.35 -13.36 -22.67
N HIS A 2 -7.37 -12.22 -23.35
CA HIS A 2 -7.53 -12.14 -24.83
C HIS A 2 -6.55 -13.03 -25.61
N LEU A 3 -5.24 -12.91 -25.35
CA LEU A 3 -4.23 -13.75 -26.02
C LEU A 3 -4.35 -15.24 -25.68
N GLY A 4 -4.86 -15.58 -24.49
CA GLY A 4 -5.11 -16.97 -24.10
C GLY A 4 -6.25 -17.59 -24.91
N LEU A 5 -7.32 -16.85 -25.18
CA LEU A 5 -8.40 -17.31 -26.07
C LEU A 5 -7.97 -17.41 -27.52
N LEU A 6 -7.13 -16.48 -27.98
CA LEU A 6 -6.53 -16.56 -29.31
C LEU A 6 -5.68 -17.83 -29.44
N ALA A 7 -4.82 -18.12 -28.46
CA ALA A 7 -4.01 -19.33 -28.44
C ALA A 7 -4.88 -20.60 -28.45
N LEU A 8 -5.90 -20.69 -27.60
CA LEU A 8 -6.84 -21.82 -27.60
C LEU A 8 -7.53 -21.99 -28.96
N SER A 9 -7.99 -20.89 -29.57
CA SER A 9 -8.59 -20.95 -30.90
C SER A 9 -7.62 -21.47 -31.97
N LEU A 10 -6.34 -21.08 -31.91
CA LEU A 10 -5.30 -21.54 -32.83
C LEU A 10 -4.93 -23.01 -32.61
N GLU A 11 -5.02 -23.50 -31.39
CA GLU A 11 -4.87 -24.92 -31.02
C GLU A 11 -6.09 -25.78 -31.40
N GLY A 12 -7.13 -25.19 -31.99
CA GLY A 12 -8.30 -25.90 -32.51
C GLY A 12 -9.46 -26.06 -31.54
N TYR A 13 -9.42 -25.39 -30.37
CA TYR A 13 -10.57 -25.33 -29.47
C TYR A 13 -11.72 -24.56 -30.12
N LYS A 14 -12.93 -25.10 -30.00
CA LYS A 14 -14.15 -24.51 -30.55
C LYS A 14 -14.74 -23.52 -29.57
N VAL A 15 -15.54 -22.58 -30.09
CA VAL A 15 -16.22 -21.56 -29.27
C VAL A 15 -17.06 -22.20 -28.17
N GLU A 16 -17.65 -23.36 -28.41
CA GLU A 16 -18.50 -24.10 -27.47
C GLU A 16 -17.72 -24.83 -26.38
N ASP A 17 -16.40 -24.99 -26.51
CA ASP A 17 -15.58 -25.69 -25.52
C ASP A 17 -15.56 -24.93 -24.19
N ASP A 18 -15.55 -25.66 -23.07
CA ASP A 18 -15.70 -25.06 -21.73
C ASP A 18 -14.62 -24.01 -21.43
N CYS A 19 -13.37 -24.24 -21.83
CA CYS A 19 -12.28 -23.28 -21.64
C CYS A 19 -12.53 -21.96 -22.40
N MET A 20 -13.04 -22.03 -23.63
CA MET A 20 -13.38 -20.86 -24.45
C MET A 20 -14.55 -20.11 -23.84
N GLN A 21 -15.63 -20.81 -23.49
CA GLN A 21 -16.80 -20.24 -22.83
C GLN A 21 -16.46 -19.58 -21.49
N ARG A 22 -15.59 -20.19 -20.69
CA ARG A 22 -15.07 -19.60 -19.44
C ARG A 22 -14.31 -18.31 -19.71
N GLY A 23 -13.46 -18.28 -20.73
CA GLY A 23 -12.72 -17.06 -21.09
C GLY A 23 -13.63 -15.93 -21.58
N PHE A 24 -14.63 -16.21 -22.41
CA PHE A 24 -15.61 -15.21 -22.84
C PHE A 24 -16.40 -14.64 -21.65
N ARG A 25 -16.89 -15.51 -20.75
CA ARG A 25 -17.53 -15.06 -19.51
C ARG A 25 -16.60 -14.23 -18.63
N ALA A 26 -15.31 -14.53 -18.61
CA ALA A 26 -14.33 -13.75 -17.85
C ALA A 26 -14.14 -12.35 -18.46
N ILE A 27 -14.04 -12.23 -19.80
CA ILE A 27 -13.95 -10.91 -20.48
C ILE A 27 -15.21 -10.07 -20.22
N GLU A 28 -16.40 -10.66 -20.30
CA GLU A 28 -17.66 -9.95 -20.03
C GLU A 28 -17.73 -9.37 -18.60
N ARG A 29 -17.09 -10.01 -17.61
CA ARG A 29 -17.02 -9.46 -16.24
C ARG A 29 -16.17 -8.19 -16.12
N PHE A 30 -15.31 -7.92 -17.09
CA PHE A 30 -14.50 -6.70 -17.16
C PHE A 30 -15.18 -5.63 -18.03
N ALA A 31 -16.30 -5.95 -18.69
CA ALA A 31 -17.06 -4.97 -19.44
C ALA A 31 -17.81 -4.04 -18.49
N TRP A 32 -17.55 -2.75 -18.62
CA TRP A 32 -18.23 -1.69 -17.89
C TRP A 32 -19.05 -0.85 -18.86
N GLN A 33 -20.27 -0.50 -18.46
CA GLN A 33 -21.14 0.39 -19.23
C GLN A 33 -21.73 1.48 -18.35
N ASP A 34 -21.59 2.72 -18.80
CA ASP A 34 -22.22 3.88 -18.18
C ASP A 34 -22.73 4.86 -19.24
N SER A 35 -23.11 6.07 -18.81
CA SER A 35 -23.63 7.14 -19.69
C SER A 35 -22.67 7.59 -20.80
N THR A 36 -21.36 7.30 -20.67
CA THR A 36 -20.34 7.67 -21.66
C THR A 36 -20.05 6.57 -22.68
N GLY A 37 -20.53 5.35 -22.44
CA GLY A 37 -20.40 4.22 -23.35
C GLY A 37 -20.01 2.91 -22.66
N ARG A 38 -19.59 1.93 -23.46
CA ARG A 38 -19.08 0.64 -22.99
C ARG A 38 -17.57 0.57 -23.18
N ARG A 39 -16.86 0.07 -22.17
CA ARG A 39 -15.40 -0.10 -22.16
C ARG A 39 -15.02 -1.40 -21.47
N ILE A 40 -13.82 -1.91 -21.74
CA ILE A 40 -13.24 -3.04 -21.01
C ILE A 40 -12.28 -2.45 -19.97
N GLN A 41 -12.51 -2.77 -18.70
CA GLN A 41 -11.58 -2.43 -17.64
C GLN A 41 -10.29 -3.23 -17.82
N ALA A 42 -9.13 -2.59 -17.64
CA ALA A 42 -7.85 -3.31 -17.70
C ALA A 42 -7.71 -4.31 -16.55
N CYS A 43 -8.17 -3.91 -15.37
CA CYS A 43 -8.28 -4.69 -14.14
C CYS A 43 -9.48 -4.19 -13.31
N VAL A 44 -9.84 -4.93 -12.25
CA VAL A 44 -10.85 -4.55 -11.26
C VAL A 44 -10.23 -4.60 -9.87
N SER A 45 -10.48 -3.61 -9.02
CA SER A 45 -9.73 -3.36 -7.76
C SER A 45 -10.48 -3.64 -6.45
N PRO A 46 -11.40 -4.61 -6.34
CA PRO A 46 -12.30 -4.71 -5.19
C PRO A 46 -11.59 -5.02 -3.87
N VAL A 47 -10.51 -5.81 -3.87
CA VAL A 47 -9.79 -6.12 -2.62
C VAL A 47 -9.03 -4.89 -2.15
N TRP A 48 -8.28 -4.26 -3.05
CA TRP A 48 -7.58 -3.00 -2.82
C TRP A 48 -8.50 -1.90 -2.28
N ASP A 49 -9.60 -1.63 -2.99
CA ASP A 49 -10.53 -0.58 -2.62
C ASP A 49 -11.22 -0.86 -1.27
N THR A 50 -11.55 -2.13 -1.01
CA THR A 50 -12.13 -2.51 0.28
C THR A 50 -11.11 -2.33 1.41
N ALA A 51 -9.84 -2.69 1.20
CA ALA A 51 -8.79 -2.58 2.20
C ALA A 51 -8.54 -1.12 2.55
N LEU A 52 -8.36 -0.27 1.54
CA LEU A 52 -8.16 1.15 1.73
C LEU A 52 -9.39 1.84 2.32
N MET A 53 -10.62 1.45 1.95
CA MET A 53 -11.82 2.01 2.59
C MET A 53 -11.91 1.61 4.07
N ILE A 54 -11.61 0.36 4.42
CA ILE A 54 -11.54 -0.09 5.82
C ILE A 54 -10.52 0.73 6.61
N ILE A 55 -9.34 0.98 6.03
CA ILE A 55 -8.31 1.83 6.65
C ILE A 55 -8.82 3.26 6.82
N GLY A 56 -9.43 3.86 5.80
CA GLY A 56 -9.95 5.23 5.84
C GLY A 56 -11.03 5.43 6.89
N ILE A 57 -11.98 4.51 6.98
CA ILE A 57 -13.02 4.49 8.02
C ILE A 57 -12.37 4.34 9.41
N SER A 58 -11.47 3.39 9.58
CA SER A 58 -10.77 3.15 10.86
C SER A 58 -9.91 4.34 11.30
N ASP A 59 -9.26 5.02 10.35
CA ASP A 59 -8.45 6.21 10.61
C ASP A 59 -9.31 7.42 10.96
N SER A 60 -10.52 7.55 10.40
CA SER A 60 -11.49 8.57 10.80
C SER A 60 -12.03 8.37 12.22
N GLY A 61 -12.03 7.12 12.72
CA GLY A 61 -12.66 6.76 14.00
C GLY A 61 -14.19 6.75 13.96
N LEU A 62 -14.78 6.97 12.78
CA LEU A 62 -16.21 6.92 12.53
C LEU A 62 -16.58 5.54 11.97
N LEU A 63 -17.80 5.07 12.24
CA LEU A 63 -18.40 3.88 11.61
C LEU A 63 -17.67 2.53 11.76
N LYS A 64 -16.59 2.45 12.55
CA LYS A 64 -15.79 1.23 12.68
C LYS A 64 -16.58 0.02 13.20
N ASP A 65 -17.58 0.23 14.05
CA ASP A 65 -18.34 -0.84 14.71
C ASP A 65 -19.70 -1.13 14.02
N THR A 66 -19.90 -0.60 12.81
CA THR A 66 -21.13 -0.80 12.03
C THR A 66 -21.22 -2.20 11.43
N GLU A 67 -22.45 -2.64 11.13
CA GLU A 67 -22.67 -3.94 10.46
C GLU A 67 -22.10 -3.95 9.04
N GLU A 68 -22.10 -2.82 8.35
CA GLU A 68 -21.49 -2.65 7.02
C GLU A 68 -19.98 -2.87 7.08
N MET A 69 -19.31 -2.31 8.09
CA MET A 69 -17.88 -2.49 8.30
C MET A 69 -17.55 -3.95 8.60
N LYS A 70 -18.33 -4.62 9.46
CA LYS A 70 -18.17 -6.06 9.75
C LYS A 70 -18.32 -6.91 8.49
N LYS A 71 -19.35 -6.64 7.67
CA LYS A 71 -19.55 -7.34 6.38
C LYS A 71 -18.37 -7.15 5.43
N ALA A 72 -17.80 -5.94 5.36
CA ALA A 72 -16.63 -5.67 4.53
C ALA A 72 -15.40 -6.45 5.01
N VAL A 73 -15.13 -6.44 6.32
CA VAL A 73 -14.03 -7.19 6.93
C VAL A 73 -14.21 -8.70 6.75
N ASP A 74 -15.41 -9.22 6.95
CA ASP A 74 -15.72 -10.63 6.76
C ASP A 74 -15.57 -11.04 5.29
N TRP A 75 -16.09 -10.24 4.34
CA TRP A 75 -15.91 -10.48 2.91
C TRP A 75 -14.44 -10.53 2.54
N MET A 76 -13.64 -9.59 3.05
CA MET A 76 -12.20 -9.53 2.83
C MET A 76 -11.51 -10.79 3.35
N GLN A 77 -11.85 -11.25 4.55
CA GLN A 77 -11.29 -12.48 5.12
C GLN A 77 -11.57 -13.72 4.23
N HIS A 78 -12.72 -13.78 3.55
CA HIS A 78 -13.04 -14.84 2.59
C HIS A 78 -12.26 -14.75 1.27
N LYS A 79 -11.53 -13.66 1.02
CA LYS A 79 -10.66 -13.50 -0.15
C LYS A 79 -9.24 -14.03 0.04
N GLN A 80 -8.89 -14.44 1.26
CA GLN A 80 -7.55 -14.94 1.53
C GLN A 80 -7.24 -16.22 0.75
N LEU A 81 -6.07 -16.26 0.12
CA LEU A 81 -5.61 -17.40 -0.65
C LEU A 81 -4.75 -18.30 0.23
N LEU A 82 -5.28 -19.49 0.53
CA LEU A 82 -4.64 -20.50 1.40
C LEU A 82 -4.28 -21.79 0.65
N GLY A 83 -4.60 -21.87 -0.64
CA GLY A 83 -4.39 -23.04 -1.49
C GLY A 83 -2.93 -23.21 -1.97
N LEU A 84 -2.71 -24.15 -2.88
CA LEU A 84 -1.39 -24.46 -3.45
C LEU A 84 -1.11 -23.72 -4.76
N GLU A 85 -2.05 -22.92 -5.23
CA GLU A 85 -1.93 -22.09 -6.41
C GLU A 85 -0.96 -20.92 -6.16
N GLY A 86 -0.30 -20.46 -7.24
CA GLY A 86 0.61 -19.32 -7.18
C GLY A 86 1.89 -19.51 -7.98
N ASP A 87 2.13 -18.67 -8.99
CA ASP A 87 3.40 -18.69 -9.74
C ASP A 87 4.59 -18.26 -8.87
N TRP A 88 4.35 -17.44 -7.84
CA TRP A 88 5.33 -17.04 -6.83
C TRP A 88 6.04 -18.22 -6.15
N ARG A 89 5.40 -19.40 -6.12
CA ARG A 89 5.97 -20.63 -5.56
C ARG A 89 7.15 -21.17 -6.37
N VAL A 90 7.26 -20.80 -7.65
CA VAL A 90 8.42 -21.16 -8.48
C VAL A 90 9.69 -20.56 -7.89
N TYR A 91 9.62 -19.30 -7.47
CA TYR A 91 10.76 -18.59 -6.89
C TYR A 91 10.85 -18.74 -5.37
N SER A 92 9.72 -18.94 -4.68
CA SER A 92 9.61 -19.06 -3.22
C SER A 92 8.88 -20.34 -2.76
N PRO A 93 9.40 -21.55 -3.07
CA PRO A 93 8.68 -22.81 -2.85
C PRO A 93 8.45 -23.17 -1.36
N GLY A 94 9.26 -22.61 -0.46
CA GLY A 94 9.14 -22.82 0.98
C GLY A 94 8.12 -21.89 1.67
N THR A 95 7.61 -20.89 0.96
CA THR A 95 6.69 -19.89 1.52
C THR A 95 5.28 -20.45 1.61
N ARG A 96 4.64 -20.25 2.76
CA ARG A 96 3.25 -20.67 2.99
C ARG A 96 2.29 -19.67 2.34
N SER A 97 1.20 -20.16 1.77
CA SER A 97 0.14 -19.29 1.26
C SER A 97 -0.52 -18.49 2.39
N GLY A 98 -0.85 -17.25 2.06
CA GLY A 98 -1.63 -16.37 2.92
C GLY A 98 -1.95 -15.02 2.30
N GLY A 99 -1.59 -14.82 1.02
CA GLY A 99 -1.75 -13.57 0.31
C GLY A 99 -3.18 -13.28 -0.12
N PHE A 100 -3.36 -12.06 -0.62
CA PHE A 100 -4.57 -11.54 -1.23
C PHE A 100 -4.20 -11.02 -2.62
N SER A 101 -5.17 -11.01 -3.52
CA SER A 101 -5.02 -10.44 -4.86
C SER A 101 -5.87 -9.20 -5.00
N PHE A 102 -5.46 -8.31 -5.89
CA PHE A 102 -6.22 -7.14 -6.32
C PHE A 102 -7.68 -7.42 -6.73
N GLU A 103 -7.95 -8.45 -7.54
CA GLU A 103 -9.28 -8.75 -8.10
C GLU A 103 -10.20 -9.61 -7.20
N TYR A 104 -11.47 -9.77 -7.63
CA TYR A 104 -12.42 -10.70 -7.01
C TYR A 104 -11.95 -12.16 -6.98
N HIS A 105 -11.25 -12.59 -8.04
CA HIS A 105 -10.93 -13.98 -8.35
C HIS A 105 -9.60 -14.08 -9.10
N ASN A 106 -8.50 -14.24 -8.35
CA ASN A 106 -7.18 -14.36 -8.95
C ASN A 106 -6.23 -15.24 -8.10
N THR A 107 -6.57 -16.53 -7.94
CA THR A 107 -5.84 -17.43 -7.03
C THR A 107 -4.35 -17.59 -7.33
N TRP A 108 -3.92 -17.34 -8.57
CA TRP A 108 -2.54 -17.59 -9.02
C TRP A 108 -1.60 -16.39 -8.82
N TYR A 109 -2.17 -15.19 -8.64
CA TYR A 109 -1.39 -13.96 -8.55
C TYR A 109 -1.86 -13.13 -7.34
N PRO A 110 -1.63 -13.62 -6.09
CA PRO A 110 -1.60 -12.71 -4.95
C PRO A 110 -0.48 -11.69 -5.12
N ASP A 111 -0.67 -10.51 -4.57
CA ASP A 111 0.32 -9.44 -4.61
C ASP A 111 0.60 -8.87 -3.22
N VAL A 112 1.80 -8.32 -3.08
CA VAL A 112 2.38 -7.88 -1.81
C VAL A 112 1.72 -6.60 -1.31
N ASP A 113 1.38 -5.65 -2.18
CA ASP A 113 0.80 -4.36 -1.78
C ASP A 113 -0.62 -4.58 -1.25
N ASP A 114 -1.48 -5.34 -1.95
CA ASP A 114 -2.81 -5.72 -1.46
C ASP A 114 -2.73 -6.48 -0.14
N THR A 115 -1.83 -7.48 -0.05
CA THR A 115 -1.69 -8.26 1.18
C THR A 115 -1.27 -7.38 2.36
N ALA A 116 -0.35 -6.44 2.16
CA ALA A 116 0.08 -5.49 3.19
C ALA A 116 -1.04 -4.50 3.56
N ALA A 117 -1.81 -4.01 2.58
CA ALA A 117 -2.98 -3.17 2.83
C ALA A 117 -4.07 -3.92 3.62
N VAL A 118 -4.29 -5.21 3.35
CA VAL A 118 -5.25 -6.05 4.11
C VAL A 118 -4.78 -6.27 5.55
N ILE A 119 -3.47 -6.48 5.78
CA ILE A 119 -2.91 -6.55 7.14
C ILE A 119 -3.20 -5.25 7.92
N LEU A 120 -2.94 -4.09 7.30
CA LEU A 120 -3.24 -2.79 7.90
C LEU A 120 -4.74 -2.63 8.16
N ALA A 121 -5.59 -3.01 7.21
CA ALA A 121 -7.04 -2.93 7.31
C ALA A 121 -7.56 -3.72 8.51
N PHE A 122 -7.14 -4.98 8.67
CA PHE A 122 -7.56 -5.81 9.80
C PHE A 122 -7.09 -5.27 11.15
N ILE A 123 -5.83 -4.86 11.27
CA ILE A 123 -5.28 -4.38 12.54
C ILE A 123 -5.86 -3.02 12.93
N LYS A 124 -6.07 -2.11 11.96
CA LYS A 124 -6.66 -0.79 12.22
C LYS A 124 -8.14 -0.88 12.57
N HIS A 125 -8.87 -1.81 11.97
CA HIS A 125 -10.27 -2.09 12.34
C HIS A 125 -10.36 -2.63 13.76
N ASP A 126 -9.56 -3.66 14.09
CA ASP A 126 -9.50 -4.23 15.43
C ASP A 126 -8.09 -4.75 15.76
N ILE A 127 -7.44 -4.13 16.74
CA ILE A 127 -6.11 -4.48 17.22
C ILE A 127 -6.00 -5.93 17.72
N ASN A 128 -7.11 -6.59 18.07
CA ASN A 128 -7.13 -8.02 18.41
C ASN A 128 -6.86 -8.93 17.21
N ARG A 129 -7.12 -8.46 15.99
CA ARG A 129 -6.89 -9.25 14.78
C ARG A 129 -5.41 -9.45 14.44
N ALA A 130 -4.50 -8.69 15.04
CA ALA A 130 -3.06 -8.90 14.85
C ALA A 130 -2.62 -10.35 15.14
N GLY A 131 -3.24 -11.01 16.13
CA GLY A 131 -2.96 -12.42 16.43
C GLY A 131 -3.83 -13.44 15.69
N SER A 132 -4.70 -13.01 14.76
CA SER A 132 -5.60 -13.91 14.03
C SER A 132 -4.85 -14.70 12.95
N ASN A 133 -5.27 -15.94 12.68
CA ASN A 133 -4.65 -16.76 11.62
C ASN A 133 -4.58 -16.02 10.28
N SER A 134 -5.62 -15.26 9.93
CA SER A 134 -5.65 -14.51 8.67
C SER A 134 -4.49 -13.50 8.58
N VAL A 135 -4.27 -12.70 9.63
CA VAL A 135 -3.13 -11.77 9.68
C VAL A 135 -1.79 -12.52 9.74
N LEU A 136 -1.69 -13.59 10.54
CA LEU A 136 -0.44 -14.34 10.68
C LEU A 136 -0.02 -15.05 9.38
N ASP A 137 -0.97 -15.63 8.65
CA ASP A 137 -0.74 -16.26 7.35
C ASP A 137 -0.34 -15.21 6.30
N ALA A 138 -0.97 -14.04 6.29
CA ALA A 138 -0.63 -12.94 5.41
C ALA A 138 0.77 -12.37 5.69
N VAL A 139 1.10 -12.13 6.97
CA VAL A 139 2.44 -11.68 7.39
C VAL A 139 3.50 -12.70 7.00
N GLU A 140 3.24 -14.00 7.23
CA GLU A 140 4.16 -15.06 6.88
C GLU A 140 4.38 -15.18 5.36
N TRP A 141 3.33 -15.00 4.56
CA TRP A 141 3.45 -14.95 3.11
C TRP A 141 4.30 -13.75 2.66
N VAL A 142 3.97 -12.52 3.11
CA VAL A 142 4.74 -11.31 2.74
C VAL A 142 6.22 -11.43 3.16
N LEU A 143 6.52 -12.03 4.32
CA LEU A 143 7.90 -12.29 4.73
C LEU A 143 8.65 -13.19 3.74
N GLY A 144 7.98 -14.21 3.23
CA GLY A 144 8.53 -15.12 2.21
C GLY A 144 8.68 -14.48 0.82
N MET A 145 8.15 -13.27 0.64
CA MET A 145 8.19 -12.51 -0.60
C MET A 145 9.27 -11.39 -0.61
N GLN A 146 10.16 -11.34 0.39
CA GLN A 146 11.22 -10.34 0.43
C GLN A 146 12.33 -10.65 -0.59
N ASN A 147 12.77 -9.61 -1.31
CA ASN A 147 13.88 -9.70 -2.26
C ASN A 147 15.24 -9.65 -1.55
N ARG A 148 16.29 -10.13 -2.24
CA ARG A 148 17.67 -10.12 -1.72
C ARG A 148 18.21 -8.71 -1.47
N ASP A 149 17.67 -7.71 -2.15
CA ASP A 149 18.01 -6.31 -1.92
C ASP A 149 17.36 -5.72 -0.66
N GLY A 150 16.46 -6.46 -0.01
CA GLY A 150 15.73 -6.07 1.19
C GLY A 150 14.36 -5.44 0.92
N GLY A 151 14.05 -5.09 -0.33
CA GLY A 151 12.75 -4.54 -0.70
C GLY A 151 11.72 -5.62 -1.06
N TRP A 152 10.55 -5.16 -1.51
CA TRP A 152 9.49 -6.00 -2.06
C TRP A 152 9.04 -5.50 -3.42
N ALA A 153 8.77 -6.47 -4.29
CA ALA A 153 8.10 -6.28 -5.57
C ALA A 153 6.59 -6.56 -5.43
N ALA A 154 5.83 -6.46 -6.52
CA ALA A 154 4.39 -6.67 -6.45
C ALA A 154 4.01 -8.15 -6.32
N PHE A 155 4.60 -9.05 -7.12
CA PHE A 155 4.12 -10.44 -7.27
C PHE A 155 5.18 -11.50 -6.96
N ASP A 156 6.43 -11.25 -7.31
CA ASP A 156 7.48 -12.29 -7.31
C ASP A 156 8.74 -11.89 -6.54
N ILE A 157 9.49 -12.90 -6.09
CA ILE A 157 10.81 -12.65 -5.51
C ILE A 157 11.91 -12.68 -6.58
N ASN A 158 12.83 -11.73 -6.48
CA ASN A 158 14.03 -11.55 -7.29
C ASN A 158 13.72 -11.62 -8.79
N ASN A 159 12.58 -11.05 -9.19
CA ASN A 159 12.22 -10.87 -10.59
C ASN A 159 12.90 -9.60 -11.14
N ASP A 160 14.23 -9.56 -11.05
CA ASP A 160 15.06 -8.37 -11.27
C ASP A 160 16.05 -8.54 -12.44
N ALA A 161 15.76 -9.48 -13.36
CA ALA A 161 16.51 -9.71 -14.59
C ALA A 161 16.28 -8.58 -15.62
N LEU A 162 16.61 -7.33 -15.26
CA LEU A 162 16.30 -6.11 -16.02
C LEU A 162 16.88 -6.09 -17.44
N PHE A 163 17.87 -6.92 -17.76
CA PHE A 163 18.37 -7.07 -19.12
C PHE A 163 17.30 -7.63 -20.08
N LEU A 164 16.29 -8.35 -19.57
CA LEU A 164 15.15 -8.83 -20.37
C LEU A 164 14.33 -7.67 -20.93
N ASN A 165 14.41 -6.48 -20.34
CA ASN A 165 13.79 -5.29 -20.91
C ASN A 165 14.49 -4.77 -22.18
N LYS A 166 15.63 -5.34 -22.58
CA LYS A 166 16.36 -4.94 -23.79
C LYS A 166 16.06 -5.80 -25.01
N ILE A 167 15.14 -6.76 -24.90
CA ILE A 167 14.69 -7.56 -26.04
C ILE A 167 13.62 -6.79 -26.84
N PRO A 168 13.48 -7.02 -28.17
CA PRO A 168 12.51 -6.30 -29.01
C PRO A 168 11.05 -6.42 -28.56
N PHE A 169 10.71 -7.45 -27.79
CA PHE A 169 9.37 -7.67 -27.25
C PHE A 169 9.05 -6.80 -26.03
N SER A 170 10.05 -6.29 -25.29
CA SER A 170 9.84 -5.46 -24.10
C SER A 170 9.92 -3.97 -24.43
N ASP A 171 9.00 -3.48 -25.24
CA ASP A 171 8.95 -2.07 -25.64
C ASP A 171 8.37 -1.13 -24.55
N MET A 172 7.93 -1.69 -23.41
CA MET A 172 7.41 -0.97 -22.23
C MET A 172 8.32 -1.06 -20.99
N ASP A 173 9.52 -1.65 -21.09
CA ASP A 173 10.44 -1.91 -19.96
C ASP A 173 9.75 -2.60 -18.75
N SER A 174 8.77 -3.47 -19.00
CA SER A 174 7.84 -4.00 -17.97
C SER A 174 7.80 -5.53 -17.87
N LEU A 175 8.85 -6.23 -18.31
CA LEU A 175 8.95 -7.70 -18.18
C LEU A 175 9.50 -8.16 -16.83
N SER A 176 9.93 -7.23 -15.99
CA SER A 176 10.48 -7.51 -14.67
C SER A 176 9.67 -6.82 -13.58
N ASP A 177 9.65 -7.44 -12.41
CA ASP A 177 9.00 -6.96 -11.19
C ASP A 177 10.06 -6.83 -10.08
N PRO A 178 10.93 -5.80 -10.13
CA PRO A 178 11.92 -5.55 -9.10
C PRO A 178 11.28 -4.92 -7.86
N SER A 179 12.04 -4.89 -6.75
CA SER A 179 11.63 -4.13 -5.56
C SER A 179 11.32 -2.68 -5.88
N THR A 180 10.31 -2.12 -5.21
CA THR A 180 9.95 -0.69 -5.35
C THR A 180 9.71 -0.02 -3.99
N ALA A 181 9.97 1.29 -3.92
CA ALA A 181 9.96 2.05 -2.67
C ALA A 181 8.55 2.20 -2.08
N ASP A 182 7.53 2.35 -2.92
CA ASP A 182 6.13 2.42 -2.50
C ASP A 182 5.63 1.11 -1.90
N VAL A 183 5.88 -0.03 -2.56
CA VAL A 183 5.52 -1.36 -2.02
C VAL A 183 6.30 -1.68 -0.75
N THR A 184 7.62 -1.43 -0.76
CA THR A 184 8.47 -1.62 0.43
C THR A 184 8.01 -0.74 1.59
N GLY A 185 7.62 0.51 1.32
CA GLY A 185 7.03 1.42 2.30
C GLY A 185 5.74 0.85 2.90
N ARG A 186 4.81 0.35 2.09
CA ARG A 186 3.58 -0.29 2.58
C ARG A 186 3.87 -1.49 3.47
N VAL A 187 4.77 -2.38 3.05
CA VAL A 187 5.13 -3.58 3.82
C VAL A 187 5.71 -3.18 5.18
N ILE A 188 6.61 -2.20 5.22
CA ILE A 188 7.16 -1.67 6.47
C ILE A 188 6.06 -1.06 7.37
N GLU A 189 5.09 -0.33 6.82
CA GLU A 189 3.96 0.21 7.59
C GLU A 189 3.14 -0.93 8.22
N ALA A 190 2.82 -1.96 7.43
CA ALA A 190 2.06 -3.14 7.89
C ALA A 190 2.81 -3.94 8.96
N PHE A 191 4.08 -4.24 8.70
CA PHE A 191 4.94 -4.99 9.60
C PHE A 191 5.25 -4.24 10.89
N GLY A 192 5.57 -2.95 10.79
CA GLY A 192 5.82 -2.11 11.95
C GLY A 192 4.58 -2.01 12.85
N LEU A 193 3.38 -1.88 12.27
CA LEU A 193 2.13 -1.87 13.02
C LEU A 193 1.87 -3.22 13.68
N PHE A 194 1.99 -4.32 12.93
CA PHE A 194 1.85 -5.68 13.44
C PHE A 194 2.77 -5.92 14.65
N THR A 195 4.07 -5.70 14.49
CA THR A 195 5.05 -5.91 15.55
C THR A 195 4.77 -5.01 16.75
N SER A 196 4.47 -3.72 16.54
CA SER A 196 4.15 -2.80 17.64
C SER A 196 2.97 -3.31 18.48
N VAL A 197 1.93 -3.84 17.85
CA VAL A 197 0.76 -4.41 18.55
C VAL A 197 1.12 -5.67 19.33
N ILE A 198 1.90 -6.58 18.73
CA ILE A 198 2.32 -7.81 19.39
C ILE A 198 3.18 -7.50 20.62
N VAL A 199 4.16 -6.59 20.50
CA VAL A 199 5.02 -6.15 21.61
C VAL A 199 4.22 -5.53 22.74
N GLN A 200 3.31 -4.60 22.43
CA GLN A 200 2.47 -3.96 23.45
C GLN A 200 1.55 -4.95 24.19
N ARG A 201 1.10 -6.04 23.52
CA ARG A 201 0.31 -7.10 24.14
C ARG A 201 1.16 -8.00 25.05
N LEU A 202 2.38 -8.36 24.62
CA LEU A 202 3.32 -9.16 25.44
C LEU A 202 3.60 -8.48 26.78
N ASN A 203 3.68 -7.14 26.78
CA ASN A 203 3.89 -6.38 28.00
C ASN A 203 2.68 -6.35 28.95
N LYS A 204 1.48 -6.76 28.49
CA LYS A 204 0.22 -6.65 29.24
C LYS A 204 -0.40 -8.00 29.61
N PHE A 205 -0.16 -9.07 28.86
CA PHE A 205 -0.88 -10.34 29.02
C PHE A 205 0.05 -11.56 28.94
N ALA A 206 -0.32 -12.65 29.63
CA ALA A 206 0.38 -13.93 29.54
C ALA A 206 0.23 -14.56 28.14
N PRO A 207 1.24 -15.27 27.61
CA PRO A 207 1.19 -15.84 26.27
C PRO A 207 0.12 -16.95 26.12
N THR A 208 -0.58 -16.96 25.00
CA THR A 208 -1.40 -18.09 24.51
C THR A 208 -0.71 -18.75 23.31
N GLU A 209 -1.16 -19.93 22.85
CA GLU A 209 -0.54 -20.64 21.72
C GLU A 209 -0.52 -19.82 20.42
N SER A 210 -1.65 -19.18 20.07
CA SER A 210 -1.74 -18.23 18.94
C SER A 210 -0.74 -17.08 19.08
N PHE A 211 -0.45 -16.69 20.33
CA PHE A 211 0.47 -15.62 20.65
C PHE A 211 1.94 -16.05 20.57
N THR A 212 2.24 -17.34 20.77
CA THR A 212 3.56 -17.91 20.51
C THR A 212 3.92 -17.82 19.02
N ARG A 213 2.98 -18.17 18.12
CA ARG A 213 3.18 -18.01 16.67
C ARG A 213 3.36 -16.54 16.30
N ALA A 214 2.49 -15.66 16.82
CA ALA A 214 2.58 -14.23 16.57
C ALA A 214 3.91 -13.63 17.04
N ASN A 215 4.43 -14.04 18.20
CA ASN A 215 5.72 -13.60 18.71
C ASN A 215 6.88 -14.07 17.81
N SER A 216 6.91 -15.35 17.43
CA SER A 216 7.94 -15.86 16.52
C SER A 216 7.93 -15.17 15.15
N LEU A 217 6.74 -14.85 14.63
CA LEU A 217 6.61 -14.05 13.41
C LEU A 217 7.09 -12.61 13.63
N ALA A 218 6.77 -11.98 14.76
CA ALA A 218 7.23 -10.64 15.09
C ALA A 218 8.77 -10.54 15.14
N ASP A 219 9.48 -11.57 15.65
CA ASP A 219 10.94 -11.63 15.61
C ASP A 219 11.47 -11.67 14.17
N ARG A 220 10.90 -12.55 13.32
CA ARG A 220 11.26 -12.66 11.89
C ARG A 220 10.96 -11.37 11.13
N VAL A 221 9.81 -10.75 11.40
CA VAL A 221 9.44 -9.44 10.86
C VAL A 221 10.49 -8.42 11.24
N THR A 222 10.84 -8.32 12.52
CA THR A 222 11.81 -7.33 13.01
C THR A 222 13.16 -7.48 12.30
N ALA A 223 13.63 -8.72 12.10
CA ALA A 223 14.86 -8.99 11.35
C ALA A 223 14.78 -8.55 9.87
N SER A 224 13.60 -8.66 9.24
CA SER A 224 13.39 -8.25 7.84
C SER A 224 13.38 -6.73 7.62
N LEU A 225 13.10 -5.94 8.67
CA LEU A 225 12.94 -4.48 8.55
C LEU A 225 14.26 -3.73 8.36
N SER A 226 15.38 -4.26 8.86
CA SER A 226 16.70 -3.65 8.69
C SER A 226 17.16 -3.59 7.22
N PRO A 227 17.19 -4.71 6.46
CA PRO A 227 17.52 -4.66 5.04
C PRO A 227 16.50 -3.85 4.22
N ALA A 228 15.23 -3.82 4.62
CA ALA A 228 14.20 -3.00 4.00
C ALA A 228 14.45 -1.49 4.16
N LEU A 229 14.84 -1.06 5.36
CA LEU A 229 15.23 0.33 5.60
C LEU A 229 16.47 0.70 4.79
N ALA A 230 17.45 -0.20 4.69
CA ALA A 230 18.63 0.01 3.85
C ALA A 230 18.28 0.10 2.36
N TYR A 231 17.28 -0.67 1.89
CA TYR A 231 16.75 -0.54 0.53
C TYR A 231 16.14 0.84 0.29
N LEU A 232 15.29 1.32 1.20
CA LEU A 232 14.69 2.66 1.10
C LEU A 232 15.75 3.77 1.09
N ALA A 233 16.77 3.65 1.93
CA ALA A 233 17.87 4.62 1.94
C ALA A 233 18.65 4.65 0.61
N ARG A 234 18.88 3.49 -0.02
CA ARG A 234 19.57 3.43 -1.33
C ARG A 234 18.71 3.92 -2.50
N THR A 235 17.40 3.93 -2.35
CA THR A 235 16.44 4.31 -3.40
C THR A 235 15.88 5.72 -3.21
N GLN A 236 16.28 6.42 -2.15
CA GLN A 236 15.99 7.84 -1.99
C GLN A 236 16.75 8.63 -3.04
N GLU A 237 16.06 9.47 -3.80
CA GLU A 237 16.69 10.32 -4.80
C GLU A 237 17.40 11.51 -4.15
N HIS A 238 18.29 12.18 -4.89
CA HIS A 238 19.02 13.36 -4.43
C HIS A 238 18.12 14.52 -3.98
N THR A 239 16.87 14.55 -4.44
CA THR A 239 15.86 15.52 -4.02
C THR A 239 15.31 15.25 -2.62
N GLY A 240 15.52 14.05 -2.08
CA GLY A 240 14.89 13.52 -0.87
C GLY A 240 13.62 12.71 -1.13
N ALA A 241 13.09 12.73 -2.35
CA ALA A 241 11.86 12.02 -2.71
C ALA A 241 12.11 10.53 -3.04
N TRP A 242 11.03 9.75 -3.02
CA TRP A 242 11.00 8.38 -3.55
C TRP A 242 10.05 8.28 -4.74
N TYR A 243 10.47 7.53 -5.75
CA TYR A 243 9.68 7.21 -6.92
C TYR A 243 8.45 6.35 -6.57
N GLY A 244 7.30 6.67 -7.16
CA GLY A 244 6.06 5.90 -7.00
C GLY A 244 5.80 5.02 -8.21
N ARG A 245 6.00 3.70 -8.07
CA ARG A 245 5.82 2.74 -9.17
C ARG A 245 4.36 2.55 -9.57
N TRP A 246 3.45 2.56 -8.59
CA TRP A 246 2.04 2.20 -8.79
C TRP A 246 1.05 3.36 -8.60
N GLY A 247 1.50 4.46 -8.00
CA GLY A 247 0.74 5.71 -7.87
C GLY A 247 1.57 6.88 -8.35
N SER A 248 0.95 7.83 -9.04
CA SER A 248 1.59 8.98 -9.69
C SER A 248 1.93 10.09 -8.69
N ASN A 249 3.20 10.40 -8.42
CA ASN A 249 4.42 9.61 -8.62
C ASN A 249 5.29 9.80 -7.37
N TYR A 250 6.09 10.86 -7.34
CA TYR A 250 6.97 11.17 -6.21
C TYR A 250 6.20 11.53 -4.95
N VAL A 251 5.03 12.19 -5.07
CA VAL A 251 4.17 12.47 -3.91
C VAL A 251 3.64 11.17 -3.29
N TYR A 252 3.28 10.19 -4.12
CA TYR A 252 2.81 8.87 -3.68
C TYR A 252 3.92 8.07 -3.00
N GLY A 253 5.05 7.87 -3.70
CA GLY A 253 6.19 7.11 -3.17
C GLY A 253 6.72 7.71 -1.87
N THR A 254 6.94 9.03 -1.85
CA THR A 254 7.44 9.74 -0.66
C THR A 254 6.46 9.66 0.50
N SER A 255 5.15 9.78 0.27
CA SER A 255 4.15 9.64 1.33
C SER A 255 4.18 8.24 1.95
N ASN A 256 4.18 7.18 1.13
CA ASN A 256 4.18 5.80 1.63
C ASN A 256 5.44 5.51 2.46
N VAL A 257 6.61 5.98 2.01
CA VAL A 257 7.86 5.82 2.74
C VAL A 257 7.84 6.62 4.06
N LEU A 258 7.40 7.88 4.07
CA LEU A 258 7.32 8.66 5.32
C LEU A 258 6.36 8.02 6.34
N CYS A 259 5.20 7.52 5.90
CA CYS A 259 4.29 6.79 6.80
C CYS A 259 4.96 5.54 7.39
N SER A 260 5.75 4.80 6.60
CA SER A 260 6.44 3.61 7.07
C SER A 260 7.56 3.94 8.06
N LEU A 261 8.35 4.99 7.79
CA LEU A 261 9.42 5.46 8.67
C LEU A 261 8.86 5.94 10.02
N ALA A 262 7.68 6.55 10.07
CA ALA A 262 7.07 6.96 11.33
C ALA A 262 6.67 5.77 12.21
N VAL A 263 6.15 4.69 11.59
CA VAL A 263 5.84 3.45 12.31
C VAL A 263 7.13 2.77 12.79
N LEU A 264 8.20 2.76 11.99
CA LEU A 264 9.50 2.25 12.42
C LEU A 264 10.08 3.04 13.59
N ALA A 265 10.05 4.37 13.52
CA ALA A 265 10.51 5.23 14.61
C ALA A 265 9.75 4.92 15.90
N HIS A 266 8.42 4.71 15.83
CA HIS A 266 7.65 4.27 16.99
C HIS A 266 8.08 2.88 17.49
N LEU A 267 8.21 1.91 16.58
CA LEU A 267 8.61 0.54 16.94
C LEU A 267 9.95 0.52 17.67
N VAL A 268 10.94 1.30 17.22
CA VAL A 268 12.26 1.42 17.87
C VAL A 268 12.12 1.81 19.35
N THR A 269 11.17 2.69 19.70
CA THR A 269 10.92 3.06 21.11
C THR A 269 10.35 1.92 21.97
N LEU A 270 9.74 0.91 21.33
CA LEU A 270 9.15 -0.25 22.00
C LEU A 270 10.14 -1.42 22.14
N LEU A 271 11.12 -1.54 21.23
CA LEU A 271 12.06 -2.67 21.18
C LEU A 271 12.86 -2.92 22.47
N PRO A 272 13.32 -1.91 23.23
CA PRO A 272 14.01 -2.15 24.51
C PRO A 272 13.16 -2.92 25.55
N GLN A 273 11.85 -3.03 25.34
CA GLN A 273 10.91 -3.72 26.22
C GLN A 273 10.79 -5.23 25.89
N LEU A 274 11.41 -5.70 24.79
CA LEU A 274 11.46 -7.11 24.40
C LEU A 274 12.66 -7.80 25.07
N HIS A 275 12.40 -8.56 26.13
CA HIS A 275 13.43 -9.41 26.76
C HIS A 275 13.93 -10.57 25.87
N SER A 276 13.20 -10.90 24.79
CA SER A 276 13.47 -12.06 23.91
C SER A 276 14.14 -11.70 22.59
N CYS A 277 14.13 -10.43 22.17
CA CYS A 277 14.87 -10.04 20.98
C CYS A 277 16.33 -9.88 21.37
N HIS A 278 17.19 -10.77 20.87
CA HIS A 278 18.63 -10.59 20.99
C HIS A 278 18.99 -9.19 20.50
N SER A 279 19.55 -8.36 21.37
CA SER A 279 19.90 -6.95 21.09
C SER A 279 20.89 -6.78 19.95
N GLU A 280 21.47 -7.87 19.44
CA GLU A 280 22.35 -7.92 18.27
C GLU A 280 21.60 -8.08 16.93
N ALA A 281 20.34 -8.54 16.93
CA ALA A 281 19.58 -8.84 15.70
C ALA A 281 18.95 -7.60 15.06
N VAL A 282 18.99 -6.47 15.75
CA VAL A 282 18.35 -5.24 15.31
C VAL A 282 19.38 -4.11 15.32
N PRO A 283 20.11 -3.86 14.22
CA PRO A 283 21.10 -2.80 14.14
C PRO A 283 20.41 -1.43 13.97
N PHE A 284 19.47 -1.10 14.86
CA PHE A 284 18.76 0.17 14.86
C PHE A 284 19.41 1.15 15.84
N HIS A 285 20.62 1.62 15.55
CA HIS A 285 21.05 2.95 16.02
C HIS A 285 20.38 4.00 15.11
N THR A 286 19.06 4.15 15.23
CA THR A 286 18.19 4.67 14.15
C THR A 286 17.77 6.12 14.26
N ASP A 287 17.82 6.76 15.42
CA ASP A 287 17.25 8.11 15.54
C ASP A 287 17.89 9.07 14.53
N GLY A 288 19.22 9.05 14.40
CA GLY A 288 19.92 9.86 13.39
C GLY A 288 19.76 9.35 11.95
N TYR A 289 19.61 8.04 11.75
CA TYR A 289 19.52 7.46 10.41
C TYR A 289 18.16 7.66 9.77
N ILE A 290 17.07 7.38 10.50
CA ILE A 290 15.70 7.65 10.05
C ILE A 290 15.53 9.15 9.81
N GLN A 291 16.01 9.99 10.73
CA GLN A 291 15.90 11.45 10.56
C GLN A 291 16.65 11.95 9.31
N GLY A 292 17.82 11.36 9.00
CA GLY A 292 18.58 11.67 7.79
C GLY A 292 17.83 11.36 6.49
N LEU A 293 16.89 10.40 6.50
CA LEU A 293 16.00 10.12 5.37
C LEU A 293 14.77 11.04 5.38
N VAL A 294 14.23 11.34 6.56
CA VAL A 294 13.01 12.12 6.76
C VAL A 294 13.18 13.60 6.41
N ASP A 295 14.26 14.23 6.89
CA ASP A 295 14.50 15.67 6.71
C ASP A 295 14.46 16.13 5.23
N PRO A 296 15.22 15.50 4.31
CA PRO A 296 15.18 15.91 2.91
C PRO A 296 13.82 15.62 2.27
N ALA A 297 13.15 14.53 2.65
CA ALA A 297 11.82 14.18 2.13
C ALA A 297 10.71 15.15 2.57
N ILE A 298 10.71 15.55 3.84
CA ILE A 298 9.79 16.57 4.37
C ILE A 298 10.07 17.92 3.73
N THR A 299 11.34 18.28 3.57
CA THR A 299 11.74 19.52 2.86
C THR A 299 11.23 19.50 1.43
N TRP A 300 11.37 18.37 0.72
CA TRP A 300 10.85 18.20 -0.62
C TRP A 300 9.33 18.37 -0.69
N LEU A 301 8.56 17.67 0.18
CA LEU A 301 7.10 17.82 0.23
C LEU A 301 6.68 19.28 0.48
N LYS A 302 7.34 19.99 1.40
CA LYS A 302 7.05 21.42 1.63
C LYS A 302 7.30 22.27 0.39
N ASN A 303 8.34 21.97 -0.37
CA ASN A 303 8.71 22.72 -1.58
C ASN A 303 7.76 22.48 -2.76
N VAL A 304 7.19 21.28 -2.89
CA VAL A 304 6.26 20.94 -3.98
C VAL A 304 4.79 21.17 -3.64
N GLN A 305 4.47 21.60 -2.41
CA GLN A 305 3.11 21.98 -2.05
C GLN A 305 2.65 23.20 -2.86
N ASN A 306 1.52 23.08 -3.57
CA ASN A 306 0.98 24.15 -4.39
C ASN A 306 0.59 25.37 -3.54
N THR A 307 0.48 26.54 -4.18
CA THR A 307 0.10 27.80 -3.51
C THR A 307 -1.31 27.75 -2.90
N ASP A 308 -2.22 26.98 -3.51
CA ASP A 308 -3.58 26.72 -3.01
C ASP A 308 -3.62 25.85 -1.73
N GLY A 309 -2.49 25.24 -1.37
CA GLY A 309 -2.32 24.37 -0.22
C GLY A 309 -2.45 22.88 -0.51
N GLY A 310 -2.85 22.50 -1.72
CA GLY A 310 -2.93 21.10 -2.14
C GLY A 310 -1.60 20.55 -2.67
N PHE A 311 -1.64 19.29 -3.10
CA PHE A 311 -0.56 18.63 -3.83
C PHE A 311 -1.10 18.08 -5.14
N GLY A 312 -0.28 18.19 -6.18
CA GLY A 312 -0.63 17.76 -7.53
C GLY A 312 0.60 17.31 -8.28
N GLU A 313 0.51 16.19 -8.98
CA GLU A 313 1.59 15.65 -9.80
C GLU A 313 1.04 15.02 -11.07
N GLN A 314 1.51 15.50 -12.22
CA GLN A 314 1.07 14.99 -13.52
C GLN A 314 1.83 13.72 -13.89
N LEU A 315 1.16 12.80 -14.59
CA LEU A 315 1.74 11.56 -15.14
C LEU A 315 3.03 11.78 -15.96
N LYS A 316 3.22 12.98 -16.52
CA LYS A 316 4.43 13.33 -17.26
C LYS A 316 5.70 13.28 -16.39
N SER A 317 5.59 13.34 -15.05
CA SER A 317 6.70 13.17 -14.12
C SER A 317 7.47 11.87 -14.31
N TYR A 318 6.84 10.82 -14.83
CA TYR A 318 7.50 9.54 -15.12
C TYR A 318 8.52 9.60 -16.26
N SER A 319 8.35 10.54 -17.20
CA SER A 319 9.26 10.75 -18.33
C SER A 319 10.13 12.00 -18.18
N ASN A 320 9.78 12.88 -17.23
CA ASN A 320 10.51 14.11 -16.96
C ASN A 320 10.58 14.38 -15.45
N PRO A 321 11.68 13.99 -14.78
CA PRO A 321 11.87 14.21 -13.34
C PRO A 321 11.82 15.68 -12.91
N ALA A 322 12.03 16.65 -13.82
CA ALA A 322 11.87 18.07 -13.51
C ALA A 322 10.41 18.47 -13.21
N LEU A 323 9.44 17.59 -13.48
CA LEU A 323 8.02 17.75 -13.13
C LEU A 323 7.63 16.97 -11.87
N ALA A 324 8.60 16.46 -11.10
CA ALA A 324 8.33 15.79 -9.83
C ALA A 324 7.52 16.69 -8.89
N GLY A 325 6.41 16.16 -8.38
CA GLY A 325 5.48 16.90 -7.52
C GLY A 325 4.82 18.13 -8.17
N CYS A 326 4.83 18.25 -9.50
CA CYS A 326 4.28 19.41 -10.20
C CYS A 326 2.98 19.05 -10.94
N GLY A 327 1.90 19.74 -10.60
CA GLY A 327 0.59 19.55 -11.23
C GLY A 327 -0.55 20.25 -10.47
N PRO A 328 -1.76 20.34 -11.08
CA PRO A 328 -2.94 20.82 -10.37
C PRO A 328 -3.23 19.94 -9.16
N SER A 329 -3.61 20.54 -8.04
CA SER A 329 -3.93 19.80 -6.83
C SER A 329 -5.06 18.80 -7.05
N THR A 330 -4.86 17.56 -6.60
CA THR A 330 -5.87 16.49 -6.63
C THR A 330 -6.16 16.03 -5.20
N ALA A 331 -7.31 15.38 -4.98
CA ALA A 331 -7.72 14.99 -3.64
C ALA A 331 -6.88 13.84 -3.11
N SER A 332 -6.58 12.84 -3.95
CA SER A 332 -5.72 11.72 -3.59
C SER A 332 -4.28 12.16 -3.31
N GLN A 333 -3.68 12.96 -4.21
CA GLN A 333 -2.30 13.44 -3.99
C GLN A 333 -2.20 14.43 -2.84
N THR A 334 -3.19 15.30 -2.63
CA THR A 334 -3.23 16.17 -1.44
C THR A 334 -3.32 15.36 -0.15
N ALA A 335 -4.11 14.28 -0.15
CA ALA A 335 -4.17 13.38 0.98
C ALA A 335 -2.85 12.64 1.23
N TRP A 336 -2.14 12.19 0.18
CA TRP A 336 -0.80 11.62 0.29
C TRP A 336 0.19 12.62 0.88
N GLY A 337 0.30 13.83 0.30
CA GLY A 337 1.16 14.87 0.82
C GLY A 337 0.85 15.21 2.28
N LEU A 338 -0.43 15.29 2.65
CA LEU A 338 -0.86 15.50 4.03
C LEU A 338 -0.44 14.36 4.97
N MET A 339 -0.63 13.09 4.58
CA MET A 339 -0.22 11.94 5.39
C MET A 339 1.30 11.88 5.56
N GLY A 340 2.07 12.12 4.50
CA GLY A 340 3.52 12.20 4.54
C GLY A 340 4.01 13.28 5.50
N LEU A 341 3.49 14.51 5.38
CA LEU A 341 3.82 15.61 6.29
C LEU A 341 3.44 15.29 7.74
N LEU A 342 2.22 14.81 7.99
CA LEU A 342 1.72 14.47 9.33
C LEU A 342 2.49 13.37 10.04
N SER A 343 3.28 12.58 9.29
CA SER A 343 4.07 11.50 9.86
C SER A 343 5.20 12.03 10.76
N PHE A 344 5.68 13.25 10.51
CA PHE A 344 6.81 13.85 11.23
C PHE A 344 6.64 15.33 11.59
N LEU A 345 5.54 15.96 11.20
CA LEU A 345 5.24 17.35 11.54
C LEU A 345 4.05 17.45 12.50
N PRO A 346 4.06 18.44 13.41
CA PRO A 346 2.93 18.67 14.29
C PRO A 346 1.71 19.12 13.47
N ALA A 347 0.52 18.86 14.01
CA ALA A 347 -0.73 19.18 13.32
C ALA A 347 -0.99 20.68 13.13
N ASP A 348 -0.22 21.57 13.73
CA ASP A 348 -0.24 23.03 13.52
C ASP A 348 0.86 23.53 12.57
N ASP A 349 1.67 22.65 11.97
CA ASP A 349 2.57 23.05 10.89
C ASP A 349 1.76 23.67 9.75
N THR A 350 2.24 24.81 9.23
CA THR A 350 1.52 25.58 8.21
C THR A 350 1.22 24.75 6.96
N SER A 351 2.14 23.86 6.56
CA SER A 351 1.99 23.00 5.37
C SER A 351 0.88 21.97 5.58
N VAL A 352 0.82 21.38 6.78
CA VAL A 352 -0.24 20.46 7.19
C VAL A 352 -1.60 21.17 7.17
N GLU A 353 -1.71 22.33 7.82
CA GLU A 353 -2.99 23.05 7.88
C GLU A 353 -3.50 23.51 6.51
N ARG A 354 -2.59 23.88 5.61
CA ARG A 354 -2.93 24.26 4.23
C ARG A 354 -3.52 23.07 3.45
N ALA A 355 -2.93 21.88 3.55
CA ALA A 355 -3.46 20.68 2.89
C ALA A 355 -4.82 20.25 3.48
N VAL A 356 -4.99 20.35 4.81
CA VAL A 356 -6.28 20.10 5.47
C VAL A 356 -7.35 21.06 4.98
N ARG A 357 -7.06 22.37 4.94
CA ARG A 357 -8.00 23.38 4.43
C ARG A 357 -8.38 23.12 2.98
N TRP A 358 -7.41 22.74 2.14
CA TRP A 358 -7.68 22.40 0.74
C TRP A 358 -8.65 21.22 0.64
N LEU A 359 -8.44 20.13 1.38
CA LEU A 359 -9.33 18.97 1.37
C LEU A 359 -10.73 19.34 1.88
N ILE A 360 -10.85 20.05 3.01
CA ILE A 360 -12.17 20.46 3.54
C ILE A 360 -12.91 21.34 2.53
N ASN A 361 -12.24 22.33 1.93
CA ASN A 361 -12.84 23.22 0.96
C ASN A 361 -13.12 22.55 -0.40
N GLY A 362 -12.43 21.46 -0.72
CA GLY A 362 -12.56 20.69 -1.95
C GLY A 362 -13.73 19.71 -1.94
N GLN A 363 -14.30 19.39 -0.77
CA GLN A 363 -15.43 18.47 -0.66
C GLN A 363 -16.68 19.06 -1.34
N ARG A 364 -17.44 18.22 -2.04
CA ARG A 364 -18.70 18.59 -2.72
C ARG A 364 -19.83 17.69 -2.26
N GLN A 365 -20.99 18.29 -2.01
CA GLN A 365 -22.23 17.56 -1.76
C GLN A 365 -22.70 16.88 -3.05
N VAL A 366 -23.17 15.65 -2.92
CA VAL A 366 -23.78 14.84 -3.98
C VAL A 366 -24.98 14.10 -3.42
N ASP A 367 -25.82 13.53 -4.30
CA ASP A 367 -26.93 12.70 -3.85
C ASP A 367 -26.41 11.53 -3.01
N GLY A 368 -26.92 11.41 -1.78
CA GLY A 368 -26.53 10.37 -0.84
C GLY A 368 -25.23 10.63 -0.05
N GLY A 369 -24.57 11.79 -0.19
CA GLY A 369 -23.43 12.12 0.66
C GLY A 369 -22.50 13.22 0.12
N SER A 370 -21.19 12.98 0.21
CA SER A 370 -20.17 13.93 -0.21
C SER A 370 -19.02 13.22 -0.91
N LYS A 371 -18.40 13.90 -1.87
CA LYS A 371 -17.24 13.40 -2.60
C LYS A 371 -16.19 14.47 -2.81
N TRP A 372 -14.97 14.04 -3.11
CA TRP A 372 -13.97 14.89 -3.74
C TRP A 372 -13.95 14.58 -5.24
N PRO A 373 -14.34 15.54 -6.10
CA PRO A 373 -14.23 15.35 -7.54
C PRO A 373 -12.75 15.21 -7.94
N GLU A 374 -12.44 14.16 -8.66
CA GLU A 374 -11.12 13.90 -9.21
C GLU A 374 -11.30 13.29 -10.60
N THR A 375 -10.73 13.95 -11.61
CA THR A 375 -10.79 13.47 -13.01
C THR A 375 -9.40 13.13 -13.54
N ALA A 376 -8.36 13.60 -12.86
CA ALA A 376 -6.98 13.25 -13.17
C ALA A 376 -6.70 11.80 -12.73
N TYR A 377 -5.97 11.05 -13.55
CA TYR A 377 -5.48 9.74 -13.15
C TYR A 377 -4.29 9.90 -12.23
N THR A 378 -4.36 9.22 -11.10
CA THR A 378 -3.32 9.22 -10.07
C THR A 378 -2.75 7.81 -9.83
N GLY A 379 -3.23 6.80 -10.55
CA GLY A 379 -2.67 5.45 -10.56
C GLY A 379 -1.83 5.17 -11.82
N THR A 380 -0.88 4.24 -11.67
CA THR A 380 0.07 3.86 -12.73
C THR A 380 0.15 2.35 -12.83
N GLY A 381 -0.02 1.80 -14.04
CA GLY A 381 0.24 0.38 -14.30
C GLY A 381 1.65 0.17 -14.84
N PHE A 382 2.00 0.88 -15.92
CA PHE A 382 3.33 0.89 -16.53
C PHE A 382 3.81 2.33 -16.72
N PRO A 383 4.79 2.80 -15.93
CA PRO A 383 5.31 4.16 -16.03
C PRO A 383 5.68 4.55 -17.46
N GLY A 384 5.13 5.66 -17.96
CA GLY A 384 5.36 6.11 -19.33
C GLY A 384 4.40 5.54 -20.39
N PHE A 385 3.69 4.43 -20.10
CA PHE A 385 2.94 3.67 -21.12
C PHE A 385 1.46 3.44 -20.77
N PHE A 386 1.15 3.15 -19.50
CA PHE A 386 -0.19 2.76 -19.07
C PHE A 386 -0.54 3.32 -17.69
N TYR A 387 -1.62 4.09 -17.64
CA TYR A 387 -2.10 4.78 -16.43
C TYR A 387 -3.55 4.40 -16.12
N ILE A 388 -3.90 4.43 -14.83
CA ILE A 388 -5.18 3.93 -14.33
C ILE A 388 -5.82 5.00 -13.45
N GLY A 389 -7.11 5.27 -13.70
CA GLY A 389 -7.94 6.05 -12.79
C GLY A 389 -8.58 5.13 -11.74
N TYR A 390 -8.23 5.33 -10.47
CA TYR A 390 -8.88 4.67 -9.35
C TYR A 390 -9.99 5.57 -8.81
N ASP A 391 -11.24 5.27 -9.14
CA ASP A 391 -12.38 6.14 -8.83
C ASP A 391 -12.56 6.41 -7.33
N LEU A 392 -12.10 5.48 -6.47
CA LEU A 392 -12.27 5.58 -5.01
C LEU A 392 -11.06 6.23 -4.30
N TYR A 393 -9.96 6.54 -4.99
CA TYR A 393 -8.79 7.21 -4.39
C TYR A 393 -9.16 8.55 -3.77
N SER A 394 -10.03 9.30 -4.42
CA SER A 394 -10.52 10.59 -3.95
C SER A 394 -11.47 10.49 -2.75
N HIS A 395 -11.84 9.28 -2.33
CA HIS A 395 -12.67 9.06 -1.15
C HIS A 395 -11.83 8.60 0.05
N TYR A 396 -11.22 7.42 -0.04
CA TYR A 396 -10.56 6.86 1.14
C TYR A 396 -9.27 7.58 1.53
N PHE A 397 -8.49 8.13 0.59
CA PHE A 397 -7.26 8.83 0.98
C PHE A 397 -7.56 10.14 1.74
N PRO A 398 -8.47 11.03 1.28
CA PRO A 398 -8.90 12.16 2.09
C PRO A 398 -9.46 11.77 3.45
N MET A 399 -10.24 10.69 3.54
CA MET A 399 -10.75 10.17 4.82
C MET A 399 -9.62 9.71 5.75
N MET A 400 -8.63 8.98 5.24
CA MET A 400 -7.44 8.59 6.00
C MET A 400 -6.69 9.82 6.51
N ALA A 401 -6.38 10.76 5.61
CA ALA A 401 -5.54 11.91 5.92
C ALA A 401 -6.21 12.84 6.95
N LEU A 402 -7.49 13.15 6.78
CA LEU A 402 -8.26 13.98 7.72
C LEU A 402 -8.50 13.25 9.05
N GLY A 403 -8.72 11.94 9.03
CA GLY A 403 -8.84 11.12 10.24
C GLY A 403 -7.56 11.12 11.08
N ARG A 404 -6.40 10.89 10.43
CA ARG A 404 -5.07 10.96 11.04
C ARG A 404 -4.79 12.36 11.61
N TYR A 405 -5.10 13.41 10.86
CA TYR A 405 -5.00 14.80 11.33
C TYR A 405 -5.82 15.05 12.60
N TYR A 406 -7.09 14.63 12.60
CA TYR A 406 -7.99 14.82 13.72
C TYR A 406 -7.48 14.12 14.99
N LYS A 407 -7.02 12.87 14.86
CA LYS A 407 -6.39 12.12 15.97
C LYS A 407 -5.14 12.84 16.51
N SER A 408 -4.28 13.35 15.63
CA SER A 408 -3.09 14.11 16.04
C SER A 408 -3.45 15.38 16.84
N LYS A 409 -4.45 16.15 16.40
CA LYS A 409 -4.96 17.32 17.16
C LYS A 409 -5.55 16.93 18.52
N LEU A 410 -6.24 15.80 18.63
CA LEU A 410 -6.78 15.33 19.91
C LEU A 410 -5.67 14.96 20.90
N LEU A 411 -4.64 14.24 20.45
CA LEU A 411 -3.48 13.87 21.27
C LEU A 411 -2.75 15.11 21.79
N ALA A 412 -2.51 16.10 20.92
CA ALA A 412 -1.89 17.37 21.32
C ALA A 412 -2.71 18.11 22.41
N ARG A 413 -4.05 18.10 22.31
CA ARG A 413 -4.92 18.72 23.33
C ARG A 413 -4.92 17.96 24.66
N SER A 414 -4.79 16.64 24.65
CA SER A 414 -4.72 15.84 25.87
C SER A 414 -3.40 15.98 26.62
N LEU A 415 -2.31 16.40 25.97
CA LEU A 415 -1.02 16.66 26.61
C LEU A 415 -0.94 18.05 27.28
N ILE A 416 -1.87 18.96 26.95
CA ILE A 416 -1.95 20.33 27.49
C ILE A 416 -2.92 20.41 28.70
N ARG A 417 -3.74 19.38 28.92
CA ARG A 417 -4.63 19.24 30.07
C ARG A 417 -4.04 18.28 31.09
#